data_AF-A0A812IG84-F1
#
_entry.id   AF-A0A812IG84-F1
#
_cell.length_a   1.000
_cell.length_b   1.000
_cell.length_c   1.000
_cell.angle_alpha   90.00
_cell.angle_beta   90.00
_cell.angle_gamma   90.00
#
_symmetry.space_group_name_H-M   'P 1'
#
loop_
_entity.id
_entity.type
_entity.pdbx_description
1 polymer ?
#
loop_
_entity_poly.entity_id
_entity_poly.type
_entity_poly.pdbx_seq_one_letter_code
_entity_poly.pdbx_strand_id
1 'polypeptide(L)'
;MASQVVSELETTFANNASAWVQCFGSIKNMSAKLNPEQDVYDSNGYTTNKHWVSGPNTVFKSIMDAMFTGAYMDMYESFFLMEMDAMPVKSGWLDVFEAEATDMKTTKSAVKGSQYLGDKWDLFKHMMPDYLVDHINGNAIYNLNHTWTKFLFDSFTTNGNMMGEYAFDVAFAMISMAAEAGTDTAYAAGWATAMGDNMTYNTESNLVGNYANTLLNTSFEFPTYIRHGSHKNLFENLPDDNVTLVVAWYDYQGHFRETIPTHHPFKKILGLAYFDQMDTTEEIPAPGGNVTLTLKKATYEPYYHLCEAAKSVDTKWFALTDNYHIVKAPVSVLMETMDKPVLPYVLKDSRYCGERPNCKASMEQAEDLFSINLNYHHDKYEVLYKTADALQFCDKWDLATVGKGWGNCSLAFGPTADDYIAWKISDVNFNVSDEFVPKDKTRYGWRAWTSLWNPAPVDDRQCETNLYGVKEYLETLGNISTCTVNYVENETACVGDTTCMWRPLFESGVCLLNPKSVGLKSHSCVDAKQSMNDNATPSLVPLSCGGVRI
;
A
#
# COMPACT_ATOMS: atom_id res chain seq x y z
N MET A 1 -23.39 -6.07 -31.90
CA MET A 1 -22.71 -6.71 -30.75
C MET A 1 -23.22 -6.19 -29.41
N ALA A 2 -23.13 -4.89 -29.08
CA ALA A 2 -23.58 -4.37 -27.78
C ALA A 2 -25.06 -4.64 -27.43
N SER A 3 -25.99 -4.50 -28.40
CA SER A 3 -27.42 -4.82 -28.18
C SER A 3 -27.69 -6.30 -27.93
N GLN A 4 -26.82 -7.16 -28.45
CA GLN A 4 -26.91 -8.62 -28.32
C GLN A 4 -26.41 -9.05 -26.93
N VAL A 5 -25.31 -8.46 -26.46
CA VAL A 5 -24.78 -8.64 -25.10
C VAL A 5 -25.76 -8.11 -24.04
N VAL A 6 -26.38 -6.95 -24.28
CA VAL A 6 -27.44 -6.42 -23.41
C VAL A 6 -28.61 -7.39 -23.31
N SER A 7 -29.11 -7.89 -24.45
CA SER A 7 -30.23 -8.82 -24.47
C SER A 7 -29.87 -10.17 -23.84
N GLU A 8 -28.62 -10.63 -24.01
CA GLU A 8 -28.08 -11.81 -23.33
C GLU A 8 -27.92 -11.61 -21.82
N LEU A 9 -27.51 -10.43 -21.35
CA LEU A 9 -27.46 -10.08 -19.94
C LEU A 9 -28.86 -10.03 -19.35
N GLU A 10 -29.82 -9.37 -19.99
CA GLU A 10 -31.22 -9.34 -19.57
C GLU A 10 -31.83 -10.75 -19.53
N THR A 11 -31.52 -11.58 -20.52
CA THR A 11 -31.97 -12.98 -20.59
C THR A 11 -31.31 -13.83 -19.51
N THR A 12 -30.00 -13.69 -19.30
CA THR A 12 -29.24 -14.40 -18.25
C THR A 12 -29.72 -13.99 -16.86
N PHE A 13 -29.98 -12.70 -16.67
CA PHE A 13 -30.55 -12.14 -15.46
C PHE A 13 -31.93 -12.72 -15.21
N ALA A 14 -32.83 -12.71 -16.20
CA ALA A 14 -34.17 -13.28 -16.08
C ALA A 14 -34.16 -14.80 -15.84
N ASN A 15 -33.20 -15.53 -16.41
CA ASN A 15 -33.11 -16.98 -16.33
C ASN A 15 -32.40 -17.50 -15.07
N ASN A 16 -31.44 -16.75 -14.51
CA ASN A 16 -30.71 -17.10 -13.27
C ASN A 16 -31.32 -16.44 -12.02
N ALA A 17 -32.51 -15.87 -12.14
CA ALA A 17 -33.27 -15.14 -11.12
C ALA A 17 -33.90 -16.03 -10.04
N SER A 18 -33.19 -17.02 -9.49
CA SER A 18 -33.71 -17.79 -8.37
C SER A 18 -33.37 -17.10 -7.05
N ALA A 19 -34.40 -16.64 -6.35
CA ALA A 19 -34.43 -15.95 -5.04
C ALA A 19 -34.19 -14.43 -5.01
N TRP A 20 -33.04 -13.92 -5.46
CA TRP A 20 -32.68 -12.51 -5.18
C TRP A 20 -33.46 -11.47 -6.00
N VAL A 21 -33.94 -11.81 -7.20
CA VAL A 21 -34.71 -10.88 -8.05
C VAL A 21 -36.04 -10.49 -7.41
N GLN A 22 -36.58 -11.33 -6.52
CA GLN A 22 -37.77 -10.99 -5.74
C GLN A 22 -37.53 -9.83 -4.77
N CYS A 23 -36.26 -9.51 -4.46
CA CYS A 23 -35.89 -8.34 -3.67
C CYS A 23 -35.99 -7.02 -4.46
N PHE A 24 -36.12 -7.07 -5.79
CA PHE A 24 -36.13 -5.88 -6.65
C PHE A 24 -37.51 -5.69 -7.30
N GLY A 25 -38.13 -4.53 -7.09
CA GLY A 25 -39.41 -4.20 -7.73
C GLY A 25 -39.32 -4.01 -9.25
N SER A 26 -38.14 -3.62 -9.77
CA SER A 26 -37.86 -3.58 -11.20
C SER A 26 -36.36 -3.54 -11.49
N ILE A 27 -35.95 -4.02 -12.66
CA ILE A 27 -34.61 -3.81 -13.21
C ILE A 27 -34.73 -3.00 -14.49
N LYS A 28 -33.84 -2.03 -14.65
CA LYS A 28 -33.78 -1.15 -15.81
C LYS A 28 -32.36 -1.12 -16.34
N ASN A 29 -32.26 -0.99 -17.66
CA ASN A 29 -30.98 -0.87 -18.35
C ASN A 29 -30.84 0.55 -18.89
N MET A 30 -29.62 1.08 -18.81
CA MET A 30 -29.25 2.40 -19.29
C MET A 30 -27.90 2.32 -19.99
N SER A 31 -27.73 3.13 -21.05
CA SER A 31 -26.45 3.29 -21.73
C SER A 31 -26.03 4.75 -21.72
N ALA A 32 -24.80 5.01 -21.33
CA ALA A 32 -24.17 6.33 -21.41
C ALA A 32 -23.70 6.69 -22.84
N LYS A 33 -23.82 5.76 -23.80
CA LYS A 33 -23.42 5.94 -25.21
C LYS A 33 -22.00 6.49 -25.38
N LEU A 34 -21.05 5.93 -24.63
CA LEU A 34 -19.63 6.29 -24.71
C LEU A 34 -19.11 6.07 -26.14
N ASN A 35 -18.27 7.00 -26.62
CA ASN A 35 -17.49 6.77 -27.82
C ASN A 35 -16.27 5.88 -27.51
N PRO A 36 -15.56 5.34 -28.52
CA PRO A 36 -14.41 4.47 -28.29
C PRO A 36 -13.27 5.11 -27.49
N GLU A 37 -13.10 6.44 -27.56
CA GLU A 37 -12.08 7.15 -26.79
C GLU A 37 -12.44 7.28 -25.30
N GLN A 38 -13.74 7.28 -24.98
CA GLN A 38 -14.29 7.30 -23.62
C GLN A 38 -14.48 5.90 -23.05
N ASP A 39 -14.72 4.89 -23.88
CA ASP A 39 -14.91 3.49 -23.51
C ASP A 39 -13.57 2.79 -23.20
N VAL A 40 -12.76 3.44 -22.36
CA VAL A 40 -11.42 3.01 -21.98
C VAL A 40 -11.38 2.85 -20.47
N TYR A 41 -12.00 1.79 -19.95
CA TYR A 41 -11.78 1.33 -18.59
C TYR A 41 -10.56 0.40 -18.53
N ASP A 42 -9.43 0.94 -18.99
CA ASP A 42 -8.16 0.24 -19.05
C ASP A 42 -7.31 0.62 -17.83
N SER A 43 -6.91 -0.40 -17.08
CA SER A 43 -6.14 -0.26 -15.85
C SER A 43 -4.66 0.15 -16.03
N ASN A 44 -4.19 0.37 -17.25
CA ASN A 44 -2.92 1.00 -17.61
C ASN A 44 -3.14 2.40 -18.21
N GLY A 45 -4.38 2.75 -18.58
CA GLY A 45 -4.74 4.02 -19.21
C GLY A 45 -4.50 5.23 -18.31
N TYR A 46 -4.57 5.08 -16.98
CA TYR A 46 -4.37 6.20 -16.05
C TYR A 46 -2.95 6.79 -16.08
N THR A 47 -1.93 6.05 -16.50
CA THR A 47 -0.54 6.55 -16.58
C THR A 47 -0.23 7.30 -17.87
N THR A 48 -1.01 7.06 -18.94
CA THR A 48 -0.71 7.54 -20.30
C THR A 48 -1.80 8.41 -20.91
N ASN A 49 -3.06 8.22 -20.51
CA ASN A 49 -4.21 8.97 -20.99
C ASN A 49 -4.73 9.93 -19.92
N LYS A 50 -4.50 11.24 -20.11
CA LYS A 50 -4.99 12.29 -19.21
C LYS A 50 -6.52 12.35 -19.10
N HIS A 51 -7.25 11.76 -20.05
CA HIS A 51 -8.70 11.76 -20.10
C HIS A 51 -9.33 10.42 -19.69
N TRP A 52 -8.58 9.55 -18.98
CA TRP A 52 -9.08 8.26 -18.51
C TRP A 52 -10.37 8.38 -17.67
N VAL A 53 -10.56 9.50 -16.97
CA VAL A 53 -11.76 9.78 -16.16
C VAL A 53 -13.01 10.09 -16.99
N SER A 54 -12.86 10.43 -18.28
CA SER A 54 -13.97 10.92 -19.11
C SER A 54 -15.08 9.89 -19.32
N GLY A 55 -14.74 8.61 -19.46
CA GLY A 55 -15.69 7.50 -19.54
C GLY A 55 -16.52 7.33 -18.28
N PRO A 56 -15.89 7.01 -17.12
CA PRO A 56 -16.58 6.93 -15.84
C PRO A 56 -17.42 8.16 -15.49
N ASN A 57 -16.89 9.36 -15.71
CA ASN A 57 -17.63 10.61 -15.49
C ASN A 57 -18.86 10.73 -16.39
N THR A 58 -18.78 10.30 -17.65
CA THR A 58 -19.93 10.31 -18.58
C THR A 58 -21.00 9.30 -18.16
N VAL A 59 -20.60 8.15 -17.61
CA VAL A 59 -21.53 7.17 -17.02
C VAL A 59 -22.24 7.77 -15.81
N PHE A 60 -21.48 8.31 -14.86
CA PHE A 60 -22.04 8.99 -13.68
C PHE A 60 -23.00 10.12 -14.08
N LYS A 61 -22.58 10.97 -15.03
CA LYS A 61 -23.42 12.06 -15.54
C LYS A 61 -24.73 11.53 -16.12
N SER A 62 -24.69 10.47 -16.91
CA SER A 62 -25.89 9.88 -17.53
C SER A 62 -26.89 9.37 -16.49
N ILE A 63 -26.39 8.76 -15.41
CA ILE A 63 -27.20 8.31 -14.27
C ILE A 63 -27.84 9.51 -13.59
N MET A 64 -27.03 10.52 -13.25
CA MET A 64 -27.50 11.72 -12.54
C MET A 64 -28.48 12.56 -13.37
N ASP A 65 -28.26 12.71 -14.68
CA ASP A 65 -29.22 13.35 -15.59
C ASP A 65 -30.58 12.63 -15.54
N ALA A 66 -30.56 11.29 -15.56
CA ALA A 66 -31.77 10.47 -15.51
C ALA A 66 -32.52 10.61 -14.18
N MET A 67 -31.79 10.71 -13.07
CA MET A 67 -32.35 10.88 -11.72
C MET A 67 -32.87 12.30 -11.45
N PHE A 68 -32.19 13.34 -11.96
CA PHE A 68 -32.57 14.74 -11.66
C PHE A 68 -33.46 15.42 -12.71
N THR A 69 -33.37 15.00 -13.97
CA THR A 69 -34.03 15.72 -15.09
C THR A 69 -34.71 14.79 -16.09
N GLY A 70 -34.51 13.48 -15.96
CA GLY A 70 -34.88 12.50 -16.97
C GLY A 70 -35.95 11.52 -16.51
N ALA A 71 -35.83 10.28 -17.00
CA ALA A 71 -36.86 9.25 -16.88
C ALA A 71 -37.16 8.81 -15.43
N TYR A 72 -36.30 9.15 -14.47
CA TYR A 72 -36.42 8.75 -13.06
C TYR A 72 -36.55 9.94 -12.10
N MET A 73 -36.80 11.13 -12.64
CA MET A 73 -37.05 12.32 -11.83
C MET A 73 -38.18 12.07 -10.83
N ASP A 74 -37.96 12.46 -9.57
CA ASP A 74 -38.89 12.32 -8.44
C ASP A 74 -39.31 10.88 -8.10
N MET A 75 -38.69 9.86 -8.70
CA MET A 75 -39.01 8.45 -8.43
C MET A 75 -38.25 7.88 -7.23
N TYR A 76 -37.04 8.40 -6.97
CA TYR A 76 -36.13 7.88 -5.96
C TYR A 76 -35.61 9.01 -5.08
N GLU A 77 -35.49 8.75 -3.78
CA GLU A 77 -34.96 9.73 -2.83
C GLU A 77 -33.44 9.64 -2.69
N SER A 78 -32.89 8.43 -2.90
CA SER A 78 -31.46 8.14 -2.87
C SER A 78 -31.14 7.05 -3.89
N PHE A 79 -29.89 6.98 -4.34
CA PHE A 79 -29.36 5.81 -5.05
C PHE A 79 -27.95 5.50 -4.58
N PHE A 80 -27.56 4.23 -4.69
CA PHE A 80 -26.19 3.78 -4.48
C PHE A 80 -25.53 3.54 -5.83
N LEU A 81 -24.39 4.19 -6.09
CA LEU A 81 -23.56 3.84 -7.24
C LEU A 81 -22.65 2.68 -6.83
N MET A 82 -22.78 1.57 -7.56
CA MET A 82 -21.90 0.42 -7.42
C MET A 82 -21.16 0.21 -8.75
N GLU A 83 -19.91 0.63 -8.79
CA GLU A 83 -19.03 0.46 -9.94
C GLU A 83 -18.62 -1.01 -10.11
N MET A 84 -18.10 -1.34 -11.28
CA MET A 84 -17.74 -2.72 -11.67
C MET A 84 -16.61 -3.34 -10.85
N ASP A 85 -15.84 -2.52 -10.14
CA ASP A 85 -14.76 -2.91 -9.24
C ASP A 85 -15.18 -2.89 -7.76
N ALA A 86 -16.48 -2.73 -7.47
CA ALA A 86 -17.07 -2.97 -6.17
C ALA A 86 -17.82 -4.30 -6.11
N MET A 87 -17.75 -5.00 -4.97
CA MET A 87 -18.47 -6.28 -4.78
C MET A 87 -19.01 -6.44 -3.36
N PRO A 88 -20.22 -7.04 -3.19
CA PRO A 88 -20.72 -7.40 -1.89
C PRO A 88 -19.89 -8.56 -1.32
N VAL A 89 -19.46 -8.43 -0.06
CA VAL A 89 -18.67 -9.43 0.65
C VAL A 89 -19.40 -10.01 1.86
N LYS A 90 -20.55 -9.42 2.24
CA LYS A 90 -21.41 -9.90 3.33
C LYS A 90 -22.89 -9.94 2.94
N SER A 91 -23.61 -10.90 3.53
CA SER A 91 -25.08 -10.94 3.49
C SER A 91 -25.68 -9.74 4.23
N GLY A 92 -26.89 -9.32 3.85
CA GLY A 92 -27.60 -8.21 4.49
C GLY A 92 -27.15 -6.81 4.05
N TRP A 93 -26.28 -6.69 3.04
CA TRP A 93 -25.81 -5.40 2.54
C TRP A 93 -26.93 -4.50 2.02
N LEU A 94 -28.01 -5.07 1.48
CA LEU A 94 -29.21 -4.32 1.07
C LEU A 94 -29.94 -3.69 2.26
N ASP A 95 -30.02 -4.40 3.39
CA ASP A 95 -30.65 -3.89 4.62
C ASP A 95 -29.83 -2.72 5.19
N VAL A 96 -28.50 -2.82 5.13
CA VAL A 96 -27.57 -1.75 5.53
C VAL A 96 -27.71 -0.55 4.60
N PHE A 97 -27.81 -0.78 3.29
CA PHE A 97 -28.07 0.28 2.32
C PHE A 97 -29.38 1.02 2.61
N GLU A 98 -30.48 0.30 2.85
CA GLU A 98 -31.78 0.91 3.19
C GLU A 98 -31.71 1.72 4.49
N ALA A 99 -31.06 1.17 5.52
CA ALA A 99 -30.87 1.84 6.79
C ALA A 99 -30.05 3.14 6.64
N GLU A 100 -28.94 3.10 5.92
CA GLU A 100 -28.09 4.28 5.69
C GLU A 100 -28.76 5.31 4.80
N ALA A 101 -29.44 4.90 3.72
CA ALA A 101 -30.19 5.82 2.87
C ALA A 101 -31.32 6.53 3.63
N THR A 102 -31.95 5.84 4.58
CA THR A 102 -32.96 6.43 5.47
C THR A 102 -32.33 7.41 6.46
N ASP A 103 -31.20 7.03 7.07
CA ASP A 103 -30.43 7.85 8.02
C ASP A 103 -29.91 9.15 7.38
N MET A 104 -29.55 9.15 6.11
CA MET A 104 -29.11 10.36 5.39
C MET A 104 -30.15 11.50 5.43
N LYS A 105 -31.44 11.18 5.58
CA LYS A 105 -32.49 12.21 5.75
C LYS A 105 -32.39 12.89 7.11
N THR A 106 -32.08 12.13 8.16
CA THR A 106 -31.94 12.64 9.52
C THR A 106 -30.62 13.35 9.74
N THR A 107 -29.53 12.85 9.16
CA THR A 107 -28.19 13.46 9.25
C THR A 107 -27.97 14.58 8.26
N LYS A 108 -28.90 14.79 7.30
CA LYS A 108 -28.78 15.75 6.20
C LYS A 108 -27.49 15.56 5.39
N SER A 109 -27.05 14.31 5.24
CA SER A 109 -25.90 14.01 4.39
C SER A 109 -26.32 14.07 2.92
N ALA A 110 -25.49 14.71 2.09
CA ALA A 110 -25.66 14.75 0.64
C ALA A 110 -25.10 13.49 -0.02
N VAL A 111 -23.92 13.08 0.43
CA VAL A 111 -23.20 11.88 -0.02
C VAL A 111 -22.73 11.11 1.20
N LYS A 112 -22.88 9.78 1.17
CA LYS A 112 -22.40 8.87 2.22
C LYS A 112 -21.68 7.70 1.56
N GLY A 113 -20.41 7.51 1.89
CA GLY A 113 -19.55 6.51 1.26
C GLY A 113 -18.30 6.29 2.09
N SER A 114 -17.19 5.90 1.47
CA SER A 114 -15.95 5.63 2.21
C SER A 114 -14.76 6.40 1.64
N GLN A 115 -13.99 7.04 2.52
CA GLN A 115 -12.65 7.51 2.20
C GLN A 115 -11.70 6.34 1.96
N TYR A 116 -10.53 6.61 1.37
CA TYR A 116 -9.53 5.59 1.12
C TYR A 116 -9.00 4.95 2.42
N LEU A 117 -9.34 3.68 2.63
CA LEU A 117 -8.93 2.87 3.79
C LEU A 117 -7.66 2.05 3.51
N GLY A 118 -7.24 2.00 2.25
CA GLY A 118 -6.02 1.29 1.85
C GLY A 118 -4.73 1.99 2.26
N ASP A 119 -3.61 1.43 1.79
CA ASP A 119 -2.24 1.75 2.19
C ASP A 119 -1.33 2.21 1.06
N LYS A 120 -1.79 2.17 -0.19
CA LYS A 120 -0.99 2.51 -1.37
C LYS A 120 -0.41 3.92 -1.27
N TRP A 121 -1.11 4.81 -0.57
CA TRP A 121 -0.74 6.21 -0.46
C TRP A 121 0.14 6.50 0.77
N ASP A 122 0.33 5.57 1.70
CA ASP A 122 0.91 5.88 3.03
C ASP A 122 2.26 6.60 2.95
N LEU A 123 3.13 6.22 2.01
CA LEU A 123 4.46 6.81 1.84
C LEU A 123 4.44 8.26 1.33
N PHE A 124 3.38 8.68 0.65
CA PHE A 124 3.30 9.98 -0.03
C PHE A 124 2.00 10.74 0.23
N LYS A 125 1.14 10.23 1.13
CA LYS A 125 -0.16 10.83 1.50
C LYS A 125 0.01 12.28 1.92
N HIS A 126 1.09 12.59 2.64
CA HIS A 126 1.42 13.94 3.10
C HIS A 126 1.83 14.92 1.98
N MET A 127 2.14 14.42 0.78
CA MET A 127 2.42 15.24 -0.40
C MET A 127 1.18 15.43 -1.27
N MET A 128 0.08 14.75 -0.97
CA MET A 128 -1.15 14.80 -1.76
C MET A 128 -2.05 15.94 -1.26
N PRO A 129 -2.83 16.59 -2.14
CA PRO A 129 -3.82 17.58 -1.73
C PRO A 129 -4.92 16.95 -0.85
N ASP A 130 -5.39 17.70 0.16
CA ASP A 130 -6.42 17.22 1.10
C ASP A 130 -7.69 16.72 0.40
N TYR A 131 -8.15 17.40 -0.66
CA TYR A 131 -9.34 16.97 -1.42
C TYR A 131 -9.17 15.61 -2.12
N LEU A 132 -7.94 15.19 -2.41
CA LEU A 132 -7.66 13.88 -2.97
C LEU A 132 -7.56 12.82 -1.86
N VAL A 133 -7.08 13.22 -0.68
CA VAL A 133 -6.91 12.33 0.46
C VAL A 133 -8.24 12.00 1.14
N ASP A 134 -9.09 13.01 1.33
CA ASP A 134 -10.29 12.94 2.15
C ASP A 134 -11.59 12.85 1.31
N HIS A 135 -11.50 12.63 -0.01
CA HIS A 135 -12.71 12.41 -0.83
C HIS A 135 -13.42 11.12 -0.45
N ILE A 136 -14.76 11.18 -0.43
CA ILE A 136 -15.62 10.00 -0.45
C ILE A 136 -15.53 9.39 -1.84
N ASN A 137 -15.22 8.09 -1.95
CA ASN A 137 -15.15 7.39 -3.22
C ASN A 137 -16.50 7.37 -3.97
N GLY A 138 -16.46 7.30 -5.30
CA GLY A 138 -17.63 7.21 -6.17
C GLY A 138 -18.59 6.05 -5.87
N ASN A 139 -18.13 4.96 -5.25
CA ASN A 139 -19.00 3.91 -4.73
C ASN A 139 -19.71 4.38 -3.45
N ALA A 140 -20.73 5.23 -3.60
CA ALA A 140 -21.39 5.91 -2.50
C ALA A 140 -22.92 6.00 -2.69
N ILE A 141 -23.60 6.31 -1.59
CA ILE A 141 -25.02 6.65 -1.55
C ILE A 141 -25.15 8.16 -1.78
N TYR A 142 -25.99 8.54 -2.74
CA TYR A 142 -26.30 9.91 -3.07
C TYR A 142 -27.74 10.23 -2.69
N ASN A 143 -27.94 11.25 -1.86
CA ASN A 143 -29.25 11.76 -1.47
C ASN A 143 -29.75 12.74 -2.54
N LEU A 144 -30.70 12.30 -3.37
CA LEU A 144 -31.25 13.06 -4.49
C LEU A 144 -32.13 14.22 -4.00
N ASN A 145 -32.67 14.15 -2.79
CA ASN A 145 -33.45 15.24 -2.19
C ASN A 145 -32.57 16.33 -1.56
N HIS A 146 -31.26 16.09 -1.39
CA HIS A 146 -30.37 17.08 -0.81
C HIS A 146 -29.93 18.11 -1.85
N THR A 147 -30.16 19.39 -1.58
CA THR A 147 -29.85 20.49 -2.51
C THR A 147 -28.35 20.58 -2.81
N TRP A 148 -27.49 20.21 -1.86
CA TRP A 148 -26.04 20.10 -2.10
C TRP A 148 -25.68 19.05 -3.15
N THR A 149 -26.33 17.88 -3.17
CA THR A 149 -26.06 16.83 -4.18
C THR A 149 -26.33 17.36 -5.59
N LYS A 150 -27.43 18.10 -5.76
CA LYS A 150 -27.76 18.75 -7.04
C LYS A 150 -26.75 19.84 -7.38
N PHE A 151 -26.35 20.66 -6.41
CA PHE A 151 -25.36 21.72 -6.60
C PHE A 151 -24.00 21.16 -7.04
N LEU A 152 -23.53 20.08 -6.42
CA LEU A 152 -22.30 19.39 -6.80
C LEU A 152 -22.36 18.89 -8.24
N PHE A 153 -23.45 18.22 -8.60
CA PHE A 153 -23.68 17.73 -9.96
C PHE A 153 -23.70 18.86 -11.00
N ASP A 154 -24.42 19.95 -10.73
CA ASP A 154 -24.50 21.10 -11.64
C ASP A 154 -23.14 21.79 -11.78
N SER A 155 -22.41 21.97 -10.68
CA SER A 155 -21.08 22.59 -10.68
C SER A 155 -20.08 21.76 -11.48
N PHE A 156 -20.09 20.44 -11.29
CA PHE A 156 -19.23 19.51 -12.00
C PHE A 156 -19.51 19.47 -13.51
N THR A 157 -20.78 19.52 -13.91
CA THR A 157 -21.17 19.42 -15.32
C THR A 157 -21.11 20.74 -16.08
N THR A 158 -21.30 21.87 -15.42
CA THR A 158 -21.22 23.20 -16.04
C THR A 158 -19.78 23.68 -16.19
N ASN A 159 -18.87 23.22 -15.32
CA ASN A 159 -17.43 23.45 -15.48
C ASN A 159 -16.83 22.38 -16.41
N GLY A 160 -16.92 22.61 -17.72
CA GLY A 160 -16.55 21.63 -18.75
C GLY A 160 -15.13 21.07 -18.66
N ASN A 161 -14.19 21.76 -18.01
CA ASN A 161 -12.83 21.24 -17.78
C ASN A 161 -12.81 20.16 -16.68
N MET A 162 -13.67 20.27 -15.65
CA MET A 162 -13.67 19.32 -14.52
C MET A 162 -13.98 17.89 -14.96
N MET A 163 -14.99 17.72 -15.82
CA MET A 163 -15.40 16.41 -16.39
C MET A 163 -14.27 15.66 -17.11
N GLY A 164 -13.29 16.40 -17.66
CA GLY A 164 -12.18 15.83 -18.43
C GLY A 164 -10.87 15.68 -17.66
N GLU A 165 -10.77 16.29 -16.47
CA GLU A 165 -9.53 16.39 -15.68
C GLU A 165 -9.61 15.66 -14.33
N TYR A 166 -10.78 15.63 -13.70
CA TYR A 166 -10.97 15.05 -12.36
C TYR A 166 -12.01 13.95 -12.40
N ALA A 167 -11.79 12.88 -11.63
CA ALA A 167 -12.88 11.96 -11.29
C ALA A 167 -13.96 12.74 -10.52
N PHE A 168 -15.24 12.44 -10.78
CA PHE A 168 -16.37 13.22 -10.26
C PHE A 168 -16.39 13.30 -8.72
N ASP A 169 -15.98 12.23 -8.04
CA ASP A 169 -15.90 12.12 -6.59
C ASP A 169 -14.79 13.00 -5.98
N VAL A 170 -13.63 13.07 -6.64
CA VAL A 170 -12.56 14.01 -6.31
C VAL A 170 -13.00 15.47 -6.54
N ALA A 171 -13.72 15.73 -7.65
CA ALA A 171 -14.25 17.07 -7.93
C ALA A 171 -15.27 17.50 -6.88
N PHE A 172 -16.14 16.58 -6.42
CA PHE A 172 -17.12 16.86 -5.37
C PHE A 172 -16.45 17.19 -4.03
N ALA A 173 -15.35 16.51 -3.68
CA ALA A 173 -14.57 16.83 -2.50
C ALA A 173 -13.92 18.21 -2.60
N MET A 174 -13.31 18.53 -3.73
CA MET A 174 -12.70 19.84 -3.98
C MET A 174 -13.73 20.98 -3.86
N ILE A 175 -14.91 20.83 -4.47
CA ILE A 175 -16.00 21.82 -4.39
C ILE A 175 -16.47 21.97 -2.94
N SER A 176 -16.69 20.86 -2.23
CA SER A 176 -17.18 20.87 -0.84
C SER A 176 -16.19 21.52 0.12
N MET A 177 -14.90 21.19 0.01
CA MET A 177 -13.86 21.79 0.86
C MET A 177 -13.66 23.28 0.56
N ALA A 178 -13.72 23.69 -0.72
CA ALA A 178 -13.66 25.10 -1.08
C ALA A 178 -14.88 25.89 -0.57
N ALA A 179 -16.05 25.26 -0.57
CA ALA A 179 -17.28 25.85 -0.03
C ALA A 179 -17.21 26.02 1.49
N GLU A 180 -16.79 24.98 2.22
CA GLU A 180 -16.66 24.99 3.68
C GLU A 180 -15.59 25.98 4.15
N ALA A 181 -14.46 26.05 3.46
CA ALA A 181 -13.40 27.01 3.74
C ALA A 181 -13.74 28.45 3.31
N GLY A 182 -14.80 28.64 2.53
CA GLY A 182 -15.18 29.94 1.97
C GLY A 182 -14.16 30.49 0.96
N THR A 183 -13.33 29.64 0.35
CA THR A 183 -12.28 30.05 -0.59
C THR A 183 -12.84 30.33 -1.99
N ASP A 184 -14.01 29.78 -2.31
CA ASP A 184 -14.80 30.12 -3.50
C ASP A 184 -16.17 30.66 -3.09
N THR A 185 -16.49 31.88 -3.54
CA THR A 185 -17.72 32.58 -3.12
C THR A 185 -18.99 31.97 -3.69
N ALA A 186 -18.94 31.38 -4.89
CA ALA A 186 -20.09 30.72 -5.49
C ALA A 186 -20.38 29.39 -4.79
N TYR A 187 -19.33 28.61 -4.49
CA TYR A 187 -19.48 27.36 -3.74
C TYR A 187 -19.94 27.60 -2.30
N ALA A 188 -19.37 28.60 -1.61
CA ALA A 188 -19.81 28.97 -0.26
C ALA A 188 -21.28 29.40 -0.20
N ALA A 189 -21.77 30.12 -1.22
CA ALA A 189 -23.19 30.49 -1.31
C ALA A 189 -24.10 29.28 -1.55
N GLY A 190 -23.67 28.33 -2.39
CA GLY A 190 -24.35 27.04 -2.58
C GLY A 190 -24.43 26.24 -1.29
N TRP A 191 -23.32 26.18 -0.54
CA TRP A 191 -23.23 25.46 0.73
C TRP A 191 -24.15 26.07 1.79
N ALA A 192 -24.15 27.39 1.93
CA ALA A 192 -25.07 28.09 2.81
C ALA A 192 -26.55 27.87 2.43
N THR A 193 -26.86 27.84 1.13
CA THR A 193 -28.22 27.55 0.63
C THR A 193 -28.65 26.13 0.95
N ALA A 194 -27.71 25.18 0.92
CA ALA A 194 -27.94 23.80 1.31
C ALA A 194 -28.01 23.60 2.84
N MET A 195 -27.81 24.66 3.63
CA MET A 195 -27.60 24.59 5.08
C MET A 195 -26.47 23.61 5.43
N GLY A 196 -25.42 23.63 4.60
CA GLY A 196 -24.29 22.72 4.70
C GLY A 196 -23.57 22.86 6.03
N ASP A 197 -23.16 21.71 6.56
CA ASP A 197 -22.38 21.54 7.77
C ASP A 197 -21.32 20.45 7.57
N ASN A 198 -20.53 20.18 8.59
CA ASN A 198 -19.47 19.17 8.52
C ASN A 198 -19.99 17.75 8.19
N MET A 199 -21.28 17.45 8.35
CA MET A 199 -21.86 16.15 8.03
C MET A 199 -22.34 16.06 6.57
N THR A 200 -22.46 17.18 5.88
CA THR A 200 -23.07 17.25 4.54
C THR A 200 -22.29 16.43 3.49
N TYR A 201 -20.94 16.41 3.56
CA TYR A 201 -20.08 15.65 2.63
C TYR A 201 -19.09 14.68 3.31
N ASN A 202 -18.97 14.72 4.64
CA ASN A 202 -17.95 13.95 5.39
C ASN A 202 -18.57 12.79 6.19
N THR A 203 -19.60 12.14 5.64
CA THR A 203 -20.26 11.01 6.33
C THR A 203 -19.72 9.69 5.81
N GLU A 204 -18.99 8.97 6.67
CA GLU A 204 -18.53 7.60 6.41
C GLU A 204 -19.70 6.59 6.43
N SER A 205 -19.60 5.60 5.56
CA SER A 205 -20.55 4.51 5.39
C SER A 205 -20.04 3.23 6.04
N ASN A 206 -20.93 2.47 6.68
CA ASN A 206 -20.64 1.09 7.07
C ASN A 206 -20.95 0.10 5.94
N LEU A 207 -21.76 0.52 4.96
CA LEU A 207 -22.07 -0.28 3.78
C LEU A 207 -20.82 -0.56 2.95
N VAL A 208 -20.10 0.49 2.56
CA VAL A 208 -19.00 0.41 1.60
C VAL A 208 -17.66 0.76 2.23
N GLY A 209 -16.59 0.09 1.80
CA GLY A 209 -15.22 0.36 2.24
C GLY A 209 -14.29 0.46 1.04
N ASN A 210 -13.54 1.57 0.94
CA ASN A 210 -12.64 1.82 -0.17
C ASN A 210 -11.24 1.27 0.07
N TYR A 211 -10.93 0.17 -0.62
CA TYR A 211 -9.62 -0.47 -0.62
C TYR A 211 -9.06 -0.57 -2.05
N ALA A 212 -9.35 0.43 -2.88
CA ALA A 212 -8.94 0.47 -4.27
C ALA A 212 -7.43 0.27 -4.40
N ASN A 213 -7.02 -0.70 -5.21
CA ASN A 213 -5.61 -1.04 -5.40
C ASN A 213 -4.86 -1.26 -4.08
N THR A 214 -5.45 -2.01 -3.14
CA THR A 214 -4.78 -2.50 -1.93
C THR A 214 -4.80 -4.02 -1.90
N LEU A 215 -3.68 -4.61 -1.48
CA LEU A 215 -3.57 -6.04 -1.17
C LEU A 215 -4.07 -6.25 0.26
N LEU A 216 -5.06 -7.11 0.44
CA LEU A 216 -5.76 -7.30 1.71
C LEU A 216 -5.76 -8.75 2.14
N ASN A 217 -5.73 -8.95 3.45
CA ASN A 217 -6.13 -10.22 4.04
C ASN A 217 -7.66 -10.33 4.12
N THR A 218 -8.21 -11.51 3.90
CA THR A 218 -9.64 -11.83 4.06
C THR A 218 -10.12 -11.62 5.49
N SER A 219 -9.25 -11.74 6.49
CA SER A 219 -9.61 -11.41 7.88
C SER A 219 -9.92 -9.93 8.11
N PHE A 220 -9.54 -9.04 7.19
CA PHE A 220 -9.66 -7.59 7.34
C PHE A 220 -10.96 -6.98 6.79
N GLU A 221 -11.89 -7.78 6.25
CA GLU A 221 -13.16 -7.25 5.70
C GLU A 221 -14.18 -6.82 6.77
N PHE A 222 -13.81 -6.69 8.05
CA PHE A 222 -14.69 -6.19 9.12
C PHE A 222 -14.45 -4.68 9.33
N PRO A 223 -15.45 -3.78 9.18
CA PRO A 223 -16.91 -3.98 9.19
C PRO A 223 -17.63 -3.96 7.83
N THR A 224 -16.94 -3.69 6.72
CA THR A 224 -17.52 -3.41 5.40
C THR A 224 -18.44 -4.51 4.84
N TYR A 225 -19.54 -4.13 4.17
CA TYR A 225 -20.46 -5.04 3.47
C TYR A 225 -20.21 -5.12 1.95
N ILE A 226 -19.77 -4.01 1.35
CA ILE A 226 -19.40 -3.86 -0.05
C ILE A 226 -17.98 -3.33 -0.13
N ARG A 227 -17.10 -4.05 -0.79
CA ARG A 227 -15.72 -3.65 -0.93
C ARG A 227 -15.52 -3.01 -2.29
N HIS A 228 -14.92 -1.82 -2.33
CA HIS A 228 -14.32 -1.28 -3.53
C HIS A 228 -12.87 -1.75 -3.63
N GLY A 229 -12.57 -2.59 -4.62
CA GLY A 229 -11.28 -3.27 -4.77
C GLY A 229 -11.40 -4.66 -5.39
N SER A 230 -10.36 -5.10 -6.10
CA SER A 230 -10.39 -6.38 -6.83
C SER A 230 -10.37 -7.61 -5.91
N HIS A 231 -11.19 -8.62 -6.19
CA HIS A 231 -11.10 -9.95 -5.54
C HIS A 231 -9.74 -10.61 -5.70
N LYS A 232 -9.04 -10.31 -6.80
CA LYS A 232 -7.67 -10.80 -7.04
C LYS A 232 -6.65 -10.25 -6.07
N ASN A 233 -7.05 -9.31 -5.21
CA ASN A 233 -6.22 -8.70 -4.18
C ASN A 233 -6.66 -9.12 -2.75
N LEU A 234 -7.54 -10.12 -2.62
CA LEU A 234 -7.81 -10.78 -1.35
C LEU A 234 -6.92 -12.00 -1.19
N PHE A 235 -6.35 -12.13 0.00
CA PHE A 235 -5.43 -13.20 0.37
C PHE A 235 -5.76 -13.73 1.75
N GLU A 236 -5.34 -14.94 2.04
CA GLU A 236 -5.40 -15.54 3.36
C GLU A 236 -4.10 -15.27 4.13
N ASN A 237 -4.13 -15.46 5.46
CA ASN A 237 -2.92 -15.48 6.26
C ASN A 237 -2.19 -16.80 6.04
N LEU A 238 -0.87 -16.75 5.86
CA LEU A 238 -0.04 -17.94 6.00
C LEU A 238 -0.18 -18.47 7.44
N PRO A 239 -0.47 -19.77 7.63
CA PRO A 239 -0.51 -20.34 8.97
C PRO A 239 0.83 -20.14 9.67
N ASP A 240 0.78 -19.63 10.90
CA ASP A 240 1.96 -19.25 11.69
C ASP A 240 3.00 -20.38 11.81
N ASP A 241 2.55 -21.63 11.87
CA ASP A 241 3.41 -22.81 12.00
C ASP A 241 4.26 -23.09 10.75
N ASN A 242 3.89 -22.53 9.59
CA ASN A 242 4.54 -22.75 8.31
C ASN A 242 5.61 -21.73 7.97
N VAL A 243 5.83 -20.71 8.81
CA VAL A 243 6.76 -19.62 8.52
C VAL A 243 7.62 -19.22 9.70
N THR A 244 8.91 -18.99 9.43
CA THR A 244 9.84 -18.40 10.39
C THR A 244 10.34 -17.05 9.87
N LEU A 245 10.32 -16.02 10.71
CA LEU A 245 11.05 -14.79 10.43
C LEU A 245 12.50 -14.95 10.91
N VAL A 246 13.46 -14.80 10.01
CA VAL A 246 14.89 -14.88 10.37
C VAL A 246 15.49 -13.47 10.37
N VAL A 247 16.11 -13.11 11.50
CA VAL A 247 16.61 -11.76 11.78
C VAL A 247 18.14 -11.82 11.84
N ALA A 248 18.80 -11.09 10.95
CA ALA A 248 20.23 -10.83 11.10
C ALA A 248 20.46 -9.86 12.24
N TRP A 249 21.18 -10.28 13.27
CA TRP A 249 21.55 -9.46 14.41
C TRP A 249 23.00 -9.01 14.25
N TYR A 250 23.21 -7.77 13.81
CA TYR A 250 24.57 -7.25 13.58
C TYR A 250 25.24 -6.75 14.86
N ASP A 251 24.45 -6.25 15.80
CA ASP A 251 24.93 -5.70 17.06
C ASP A 251 23.81 -5.68 18.12
N TYR A 252 24.09 -5.11 19.30
CA TYR A 252 23.08 -4.90 20.34
C TYR A 252 22.21 -3.65 20.09
N GLN A 253 22.35 -2.98 18.94
CA GLN A 253 21.59 -1.79 18.60
C GLN A 253 20.30 -2.17 17.86
N GLY A 254 19.40 -1.21 17.70
CA GLY A 254 18.12 -1.38 17.02
C GLY A 254 16.96 -1.72 17.95
N HIS A 255 15.75 -1.66 17.40
CA HIS A 255 14.49 -1.73 18.15
C HIS A 255 13.64 -2.94 17.78
N PHE A 256 14.17 -3.87 16.96
CA PHE A 256 13.40 -5.04 16.51
C PHE A 256 12.74 -5.80 17.67
N ARG A 257 13.51 -6.10 18.75
CA ARG A 257 13.01 -6.87 19.91
C ARG A 257 11.86 -6.15 20.64
N GLU A 258 11.85 -4.82 20.61
CA GLU A 258 10.80 -4.00 21.24
C GLU A 258 9.48 -4.08 20.47
N THR A 259 9.52 -4.55 19.21
CA THR A 259 8.34 -4.71 18.35
C THR A 259 7.69 -6.09 18.44
N ILE A 260 8.38 -7.10 18.99
CA ILE A 260 7.87 -8.47 19.08
C ILE A 260 6.57 -8.56 19.91
N PRO A 261 6.40 -7.82 21.03
CA PRO A 261 5.16 -7.84 21.81
C PRO A 261 3.95 -7.16 21.12
N THR A 262 4.08 -6.64 19.89
CA THR A 262 2.97 -6.04 19.12
C THR A 262 2.22 -7.09 18.29
N HIS A 263 1.16 -6.71 17.56
CA HIS A 263 0.51 -7.62 16.61
C HIS A 263 1.50 -8.08 15.51
N HIS A 264 2.06 -9.28 15.67
CA HIS A 264 3.07 -9.82 14.77
C HIS A 264 2.55 -11.01 13.93
N PRO A 265 2.82 -11.06 12.61
CA PRO A 265 2.39 -12.16 11.75
C PRO A 265 3.24 -13.44 11.85
N PHE A 266 4.36 -13.43 12.57
CA PHE A 266 5.19 -14.63 12.72
C PHE A 266 5.24 -15.08 14.19
N LYS A 267 4.86 -16.33 14.47
CA LYS A 267 4.98 -16.89 15.83
C LYS A 267 6.33 -17.52 16.12
N LYS A 268 7.16 -17.71 15.08
CA LYS A 268 8.53 -18.21 15.17
C LYS A 268 9.51 -17.17 14.64
N ILE A 269 10.43 -16.72 15.49
CA ILE A 269 11.52 -15.82 15.11
C ILE A 269 12.85 -16.50 15.43
N LEU A 270 13.73 -16.55 14.44
CA LEU A 270 15.11 -16.99 14.59
C LEU A 270 16.04 -15.78 14.42
N GLY A 271 16.72 -15.35 15.48
CA GLY A 271 17.81 -14.38 15.37
C GLY A 271 19.15 -15.07 15.15
N LEU A 272 19.84 -14.70 14.08
CA LEU A 272 21.22 -15.09 13.80
C LEU A 272 22.15 -13.94 14.18
N ALA A 273 22.85 -14.08 15.30
CA ALA A 273 23.72 -13.04 15.84
C ALA A 273 25.14 -13.15 15.27
N TYR A 274 25.58 -12.10 14.57
CA TYR A 274 26.92 -11.97 13.98
C TYR A 274 27.94 -11.37 14.96
N PHE A 275 27.68 -11.52 16.26
CA PHE A 275 28.54 -11.17 17.38
C PHE A 275 28.47 -12.27 18.43
N ASP A 276 29.31 -12.19 19.47
CA ASP A 276 29.33 -13.23 20.50
C ASP A 276 28.03 -13.19 21.33
N GLN A 277 27.20 -14.21 21.15
CA GLN A 277 25.88 -14.33 21.74
C GLN A 277 25.68 -15.79 22.15
N MET A 278 25.17 -16.01 23.38
CA MET A 278 24.75 -17.34 23.80
C MET A 278 23.43 -17.70 23.13
N ASP A 279 23.30 -18.97 22.77
CA ASP A 279 22.04 -19.50 22.26
C ASP A 279 20.96 -19.38 23.35
N THR A 280 19.86 -18.71 23.02
CA THR A 280 18.72 -18.54 23.92
C THR A 280 17.42 -18.83 23.20
N THR A 281 16.39 -19.17 23.97
CA THR A 281 15.02 -19.24 23.48
C THR A 281 14.09 -18.65 24.52
N GLU A 282 13.23 -17.75 24.11
CA GLU A 282 12.26 -17.09 24.97
C GLU A 282 10.88 -17.04 24.30
N GLU A 283 9.84 -17.11 25.13
CA GLU A 283 8.45 -16.90 24.74
C GLU A 283 8.06 -15.47 25.11
N ILE A 284 7.67 -14.69 24.11
CA ILE A 284 7.28 -13.29 24.26
C ILE A 284 5.76 -13.21 24.06
N PRO A 285 4.99 -12.80 25.08
CA PRO A 285 3.55 -12.58 24.93
C PRO A 285 3.28 -11.48 23.90
N ALA A 286 2.41 -11.77 22.93
CA ALA A 286 1.98 -10.83 21.91
C ALA A 286 0.46 -10.98 21.66
N PRO A 287 -0.19 -9.93 21.15
CA PRO A 287 -1.54 -10.04 20.62
C PRO A 287 -1.65 -11.17 19.57
N GLY A 288 -2.73 -11.95 19.65
CA GLY A 288 -2.91 -13.13 18.80
C GLY A 288 -2.07 -14.35 19.15
N GLY A 289 -1.38 -14.37 20.30
CA GLY A 289 -0.64 -15.53 20.82
C GLY A 289 0.86 -15.30 20.94
N ASN A 290 1.52 -16.07 21.81
CA ASN A 290 2.95 -15.95 22.11
C ASN A 290 3.83 -16.13 20.87
N VAL A 291 4.94 -15.39 20.84
CA VAL A 291 5.99 -15.50 19.84
C VAL A 291 7.21 -16.16 20.45
N THR A 292 7.70 -17.23 19.84
CA THR A 292 8.98 -17.86 20.21
C THR A 292 10.12 -17.13 19.51
N LEU A 293 11.02 -16.51 20.28
CA LEU A 293 12.29 -15.97 19.79
C LEU A 293 13.43 -16.91 20.18
N THR A 294 14.11 -17.47 19.18
CA THR A 294 15.37 -18.21 19.37
C THR A 294 16.52 -17.38 18.84
N LEU A 295 17.48 -17.02 19.68
CA LEU A 295 18.74 -16.39 19.26
C LEU A 295 19.82 -17.46 19.18
N LYS A 296 20.58 -17.47 18.09
CA LYS A 296 21.75 -18.34 17.89
C LYS A 296 22.94 -17.54 17.40
N LYS A 297 24.13 -17.98 17.77
CA LYS A 297 25.35 -17.45 17.15
C LYS A 297 25.40 -17.84 15.67
N ALA A 298 25.63 -16.86 14.80
CA ALA A 298 25.86 -17.12 13.39
C ALA A 298 27.20 -17.85 13.17
N THR A 299 27.18 -18.74 12.18
CA THR A 299 28.28 -19.57 11.70
C THR A 299 28.96 -19.00 10.46
N TYR A 300 28.25 -18.16 9.71
CA TYR A 300 28.75 -17.47 8.52
C TYR A 300 28.83 -15.95 8.75
N GLU A 301 29.32 -15.24 7.74
CA GLU A 301 29.36 -13.78 7.73
C GLU A 301 27.98 -13.17 7.42
N PRO A 302 27.70 -11.93 7.88
CA PRO A 302 26.45 -11.20 7.64
C PRO A 302 25.88 -11.27 6.23
N TYR A 303 26.74 -11.19 5.21
CA TYR A 303 26.29 -11.18 3.82
C TYR A 303 25.63 -12.50 3.41
N TYR A 304 25.97 -13.63 4.05
CA TYR A 304 25.47 -14.97 3.72
C TYR A 304 24.13 -15.31 4.42
N HIS A 305 23.49 -14.31 5.03
CA HIS A 305 22.30 -14.45 5.88
C HIS A 305 21.17 -15.31 5.29
N LEU A 306 20.84 -15.17 3.99
CA LEU A 306 19.77 -15.96 3.35
C LEU A 306 20.06 -17.46 3.40
N CYS A 307 21.30 -17.84 3.08
CA CYS A 307 21.69 -19.23 3.00
C CYS A 307 21.91 -19.88 4.36
N GLU A 308 22.39 -19.09 5.33
CA GLU A 308 22.44 -19.52 6.71
C GLU A 308 21.04 -19.69 7.31
N ALA A 309 20.11 -18.78 7.01
CA ALA A 309 18.71 -18.87 7.40
C ALA A 309 18.08 -20.17 6.88
N ALA A 310 18.25 -20.46 5.58
CA ALA A 310 17.71 -21.68 4.95
C ALA A 310 18.19 -22.98 5.64
N LYS A 311 19.43 -23.01 6.14
CA LYS A 311 20.00 -24.16 6.87
C LYS A 311 19.51 -24.27 8.32
N SER A 312 18.95 -23.19 8.87
CA SER A 312 18.66 -23.05 10.30
C SER A 312 17.17 -23.11 10.65
N VAL A 313 16.29 -23.01 9.64
CA VAL A 313 14.84 -23.08 9.79
C VAL A 313 14.29 -24.46 9.45
N ASP A 314 13.18 -24.83 10.09
CA ASP A 314 12.47 -26.10 9.88
C ASP A 314 11.08 -25.91 9.26
N THR A 315 10.64 -24.66 9.11
CA THR A 315 9.36 -24.28 8.51
C THR A 315 9.40 -24.37 6.99
N LYS A 316 8.23 -24.46 6.35
CA LYS A 316 8.12 -24.55 4.88
C LYS A 316 8.64 -23.28 4.20
N TRP A 317 8.35 -22.14 4.79
CA TRP A 317 8.73 -20.81 4.31
C TRP A 317 9.54 -20.07 5.36
N PHE A 318 10.42 -19.18 4.93
CA PHE A 318 11.01 -18.19 5.83
C PHE A 318 11.06 -16.81 5.18
N ALA A 319 10.97 -15.79 6.03
CA ALA A 319 11.20 -14.40 5.68
C ALA A 319 12.54 -13.94 6.26
N LEU A 320 13.09 -12.86 5.72
CA LEU A 320 14.33 -12.27 6.22
C LEU A 320 14.08 -10.85 6.69
N THR A 321 14.85 -10.42 7.70
CA THR A 321 15.00 -9.03 8.13
C THR A 321 16.33 -8.87 8.87
N ASP A 322 16.62 -7.69 9.38
CA ASP A 322 17.71 -7.45 10.32
C ASP A 322 17.24 -6.66 11.56
N ASN A 323 18.12 -6.51 12.56
CA ASN A 323 17.85 -5.81 13.81
C ASN A 323 17.74 -4.28 13.66
N TYR A 324 18.08 -3.71 12.50
CA TYR A 324 17.86 -2.30 12.17
C TYR A 324 16.49 -2.03 11.55
N HIS A 325 15.74 -3.09 11.24
CA HIS A 325 14.34 -3.01 10.91
C HIS A 325 13.47 -3.21 12.16
N ILE A 326 12.29 -2.64 12.11
CA ILE A 326 11.20 -2.87 13.05
C ILE A 326 10.08 -3.63 12.34
N VAL A 327 9.27 -4.37 13.07
CA VAL A 327 8.04 -4.93 12.49
C VAL A 327 7.03 -3.80 12.31
N LYS A 328 6.45 -3.70 11.12
CA LYS A 328 5.26 -2.89 10.86
C LYS A 328 4.05 -3.72 11.22
N ALA A 329 3.43 -3.42 12.36
CA ALA A 329 2.16 -4.01 12.75
C ALA A 329 1.00 -3.03 12.44
N PRO A 330 -0.21 -3.54 12.13
CA PRO A 330 -0.52 -4.93 11.86
C PRO A 330 -0.26 -5.24 10.37
N VAL A 331 0.54 -6.26 10.09
CA VAL A 331 0.78 -6.74 8.72
C VAL A 331 0.64 -8.25 8.71
N SER A 332 0.08 -8.77 7.61
CA SER A 332 -0.10 -10.20 7.36
C SER A 332 0.91 -10.70 6.34
N VAL A 333 1.33 -11.96 6.45
CA VAL A 333 1.99 -12.67 5.36
C VAL A 333 0.89 -13.19 4.42
N LEU A 334 0.72 -12.50 3.28
CA LEU A 334 -0.37 -12.73 2.34
C LEU A 334 -0.11 -13.96 1.46
N MET A 335 -1.10 -14.85 1.37
CA MET A 335 -1.10 -15.99 0.45
C MET A 335 -2.41 -16.12 -0.32
N GLU A 336 -2.33 -16.56 -1.57
CA GLU A 336 -3.52 -17.05 -2.27
C GLU A 336 -3.87 -18.46 -1.78
N THR A 337 -5.13 -18.86 -1.97
CA THR A 337 -5.59 -20.23 -1.75
C THR A 337 -4.63 -21.22 -2.42
N MET A 338 -4.23 -22.30 -1.73
CA MET A 338 -3.23 -23.31 -2.15
C MET A 338 -1.74 -22.99 -1.85
N ASP A 339 -1.43 -22.32 -0.74
CA ASP A 339 -0.05 -22.11 -0.26
C ASP A 339 0.88 -21.32 -1.21
N LYS A 340 0.33 -20.39 -2.00
CA LYS A 340 1.12 -19.53 -2.88
C LYS A 340 1.32 -18.15 -2.25
N PRO A 341 2.52 -17.81 -1.74
CA PRO A 341 2.75 -16.49 -1.18
C PRO A 341 2.73 -15.40 -2.24
N VAL A 342 2.26 -14.23 -1.85
CA VAL A 342 2.39 -13.02 -2.67
C VAL A 342 3.88 -12.71 -2.85
N LEU A 343 4.30 -12.51 -4.10
CA LEU A 343 5.64 -12.10 -4.47
C LEU A 343 5.60 -10.64 -4.92
N PRO A 344 5.87 -9.68 -4.02
CA PRO A 344 5.89 -8.28 -4.38
C PRO A 344 7.07 -7.99 -5.32
N TYR A 345 6.85 -7.09 -6.28
CA TYR A 345 7.89 -6.63 -7.18
C TYR A 345 7.71 -5.16 -7.59
N VAL A 346 8.81 -4.56 -8.07
CA VAL A 346 8.79 -3.32 -8.85
C VAL A 346 9.36 -3.57 -10.23
N LEU A 347 8.87 -2.85 -11.24
CA LEU A 347 9.41 -2.94 -12.59
C LEU A 347 10.86 -2.40 -12.61
N LYS A 348 11.75 -3.09 -13.36
CA LYS A 348 13.14 -2.68 -13.58
C LYS A 348 13.25 -1.22 -14.04
N ASP A 349 12.39 -0.83 -14.98
CA ASP A 349 12.37 0.51 -15.58
C ASP A 349 11.54 1.52 -14.78
N SER A 350 10.95 1.13 -13.63
CA SER A 350 10.25 2.09 -12.78
C SER A 350 11.24 3.06 -12.16
N ARG A 351 10.83 4.32 -11.95
CA ARG A 351 11.65 5.30 -11.20
C ARG A 351 12.06 4.81 -9.80
N TYR A 352 11.26 3.91 -9.21
CA TYR A 352 11.51 3.34 -7.89
C TYR A 352 12.67 2.33 -7.88
N CYS A 353 13.05 1.79 -9.04
CA CYS A 353 14.20 0.91 -9.20
C CYS A 353 15.31 1.53 -10.07
N GLY A 354 14.98 2.03 -11.26
CA GLY A 354 15.95 2.54 -12.24
C GLY A 354 16.78 3.72 -11.75
N GLU A 355 16.29 4.50 -10.79
CA GLU A 355 17.03 5.61 -10.17
C GLU A 355 17.78 5.21 -8.88
N ARG A 356 17.60 3.98 -8.39
CA ARG A 356 18.19 3.49 -7.14
C ARG A 356 19.38 2.55 -7.41
N PRO A 357 20.63 2.94 -7.07
CA PRO A 357 21.82 2.14 -7.35
C PRO A 357 21.78 0.72 -6.77
N ASN A 358 21.22 0.57 -5.56
CA ASN A 358 21.10 -0.73 -4.91
C ASN A 358 20.13 -1.69 -5.65
N CYS A 359 19.00 -1.17 -6.14
CA CYS A 359 18.04 -1.94 -6.93
C CYS A 359 18.66 -2.44 -8.22
N LYS A 360 19.29 -1.52 -8.97
CA LYS A 360 19.98 -1.83 -10.21
C LYS A 360 21.10 -2.85 -10.02
N ALA A 361 21.96 -2.66 -9.02
CA ALA A 361 23.07 -3.56 -8.76
C ALA A 361 22.63 -4.97 -8.33
N SER A 362 21.53 -5.08 -7.57
CA SER A 362 20.97 -6.39 -7.18
C SER A 362 20.49 -7.17 -8.41
N MET A 363 19.77 -6.52 -9.33
CA MET A 363 19.35 -7.16 -10.58
C MET A 363 20.54 -7.49 -11.49
N GLU A 364 21.49 -6.57 -11.69
CA GLU A 364 22.66 -6.80 -12.55
C GLU A 364 23.53 -7.97 -12.02
N GLN A 365 23.68 -8.08 -10.70
CA GLN A 365 24.33 -9.24 -10.07
C GLN A 365 23.59 -10.54 -10.40
N ALA A 366 22.27 -10.58 -10.22
CA ALA A 366 21.48 -11.78 -10.47
C ALA A 366 21.51 -12.20 -11.95
N GLU A 367 21.42 -11.23 -12.86
CA GLU A 367 21.52 -11.42 -14.32
C GLU A 367 22.89 -11.99 -14.73
N ASP A 368 23.98 -11.44 -14.17
CA ASP A 368 25.35 -11.92 -14.42
C ASP A 368 25.58 -13.34 -13.88
N LEU A 369 25.13 -13.62 -12.64
CA LEU A 369 25.33 -14.91 -11.99
C LEU A 369 24.58 -16.06 -12.67
N PHE A 370 23.36 -15.80 -13.17
CA PHE A 370 22.47 -16.85 -13.69
C PHE A 370 22.19 -16.75 -15.19
N SER A 371 22.79 -15.79 -15.89
CA SER A 371 22.66 -15.60 -17.35
C SER A 371 21.20 -15.45 -17.81
N ILE A 372 20.42 -14.68 -17.06
CA ILE A 372 19.01 -14.36 -17.35
C ILE A 372 18.81 -12.85 -17.45
N ASN A 373 17.63 -12.41 -17.87
CA ASN A 373 17.23 -10.99 -17.84
C ASN A 373 16.01 -10.83 -16.92
N LEU A 374 16.13 -10.01 -15.89
CA LEU A 374 15.07 -9.70 -14.95
C LEU A 374 14.31 -8.47 -15.44
N ASN A 375 12.98 -8.57 -15.48
CA ASN A 375 12.10 -7.42 -15.71
C ASN A 375 11.60 -6.80 -14.38
N TYR A 376 11.87 -7.48 -13.27
CA TYR A 376 11.28 -7.22 -11.97
C TYR A 376 12.36 -7.30 -10.89
N HIS A 377 12.35 -6.32 -9.98
CA HIS A 377 13.14 -6.36 -8.76
C HIS A 377 12.30 -6.82 -7.58
N HIS A 378 12.91 -7.64 -6.74
CA HIS A 378 12.35 -8.18 -5.51
C HIS A 378 13.19 -7.75 -4.30
N ASP A 379 12.53 -7.22 -3.27
CA ASP A 379 13.20 -6.82 -2.04
C ASP A 379 13.45 -8.04 -1.14
N LYS A 380 14.69 -8.21 -0.67
CA LYS A 380 15.10 -9.32 0.19
C LYS A 380 14.21 -9.50 1.42
N TYR A 381 13.68 -8.39 1.97
CA TYR A 381 12.89 -8.38 3.21
C TYR A 381 11.38 -8.46 2.98
N GLU A 382 10.94 -8.56 1.73
CA GLU A 382 9.52 -8.67 1.36
C GLU A 382 9.18 -10.00 0.66
N VAL A 383 10.16 -10.88 0.48
CA VAL A 383 10.00 -12.19 -0.18
C VAL A 383 9.97 -13.32 0.85
N LEU A 384 9.04 -14.26 0.65
CA LEU A 384 9.11 -15.58 1.30
C LEU A 384 9.97 -16.53 0.48
N TYR A 385 10.93 -17.16 1.14
CA TYR A 385 11.79 -18.17 0.58
C TYR A 385 11.28 -19.55 0.99
N LYS A 386 11.12 -20.45 0.02
CA LYS A 386 10.75 -21.83 0.29
C LYS A 386 11.99 -22.56 0.76
N THR A 387 11.99 -23.08 1.99
CA THR A 387 13.19 -23.60 2.66
C THR A 387 13.95 -24.62 1.81
N ALA A 388 13.24 -25.60 1.25
CA ALA A 388 13.85 -26.64 0.41
C ALA A 388 14.47 -26.10 -0.89
N ASP A 389 13.91 -25.05 -1.46
CA ASP A 389 14.41 -24.45 -2.70
C ASP A 389 15.54 -23.48 -2.40
N ALA A 390 15.48 -22.74 -1.29
CA ALA A 390 16.55 -21.88 -0.81
C ALA A 390 17.83 -22.67 -0.52
N LEU A 391 17.72 -23.88 0.05
CA LEU A 391 18.86 -24.77 0.24
C LEU A 391 19.55 -25.13 -1.09
N GLN A 392 18.76 -25.51 -2.10
CA GLN A 392 19.29 -25.81 -3.44
C GLN A 392 19.88 -24.57 -4.13
N PHE A 393 19.21 -23.42 -3.98
CA PHE A 393 19.69 -22.14 -4.45
C PHE A 393 21.07 -21.82 -3.85
N CYS A 394 21.27 -22.04 -2.56
CA CYS A 394 22.54 -21.73 -1.90
C CYS A 394 23.71 -22.56 -2.43
N ASP A 395 23.49 -23.84 -2.73
CA ASP A 395 24.50 -24.66 -3.41
C ASP A 395 24.85 -24.11 -4.80
N LYS A 396 23.86 -23.55 -5.52
CA LYS A 396 24.06 -22.94 -6.84
C LYS A 396 24.70 -21.56 -6.76
N TRP A 397 24.36 -20.78 -5.75
CA TRP A 397 24.96 -19.48 -5.47
C TRP A 397 26.45 -19.63 -5.13
N ASP A 398 26.82 -20.59 -4.29
CA ASP A 398 28.22 -20.89 -3.98
C ASP A 398 29.03 -21.23 -5.23
N LEU A 399 28.44 -21.98 -6.17
CA LEU A 399 29.07 -22.30 -7.46
C LEU A 399 29.17 -21.09 -8.39
N ALA A 400 28.12 -20.27 -8.47
CA ALA A 400 28.07 -19.08 -9.31
C ALA A 400 29.02 -17.98 -8.84
N THR A 401 29.36 -17.97 -7.55
CA THR A 401 30.19 -16.95 -6.91
C THR A 401 31.65 -17.35 -6.73
N VAL A 402 32.09 -18.48 -7.29
CA VAL A 402 33.51 -18.89 -7.23
C VAL A 402 34.42 -17.81 -7.81
N GLY A 403 35.36 -17.31 -7.00
CA GLY A 403 36.28 -16.23 -7.36
C GLY A 403 35.67 -14.83 -7.34
N LYS A 404 34.37 -14.72 -7.05
CA LYS A 404 33.67 -13.47 -6.78
C LYS A 404 33.59 -13.22 -5.28
N GLY A 405 33.42 -11.97 -4.88
CA GLY A 405 33.39 -11.61 -3.47
C GLY A 405 33.02 -10.15 -3.23
N TRP A 406 32.57 -9.89 -2.01
CA TRP A 406 32.25 -8.53 -1.56
C TRP A 406 33.50 -7.64 -1.50
N GLY A 407 34.63 -8.20 -1.05
CA GLY A 407 35.89 -7.46 -0.83
C GLY A 407 36.66 -7.10 -2.10
N ASN A 408 36.37 -7.73 -3.25
CA ASN A 408 36.97 -7.40 -4.55
C ASN A 408 35.97 -6.69 -5.48
N CYS A 409 34.85 -6.19 -4.94
CA CYS A 409 33.79 -5.47 -5.67
C CYS A 409 33.12 -6.27 -6.80
N SER A 410 33.31 -7.58 -6.89
CA SER A 410 32.67 -8.42 -7.93
C SER A 410 31.29 -8.94 -7.52
N LEU A 411 30.94 -8.80 -6.23
CA LEU A 411 29.57 -8.92 -5.74
C LEU A 411 29.15 -7.60 -5.10
N ALA A 412 27.96 -7.15 -5.47
CA ALA A 412 27.31 -6.01 -4.87
C ALA A 412 26.77 -6.38 -3.48
N PHE A 413 26.19 -7.57 -3.38
CA PHE A 413 25.52 -8.10 -2.19
C PHE A 413 25.90 -9.57 -1.96
N GLY A 414 25.59 -10.09 -0.75
CA GLY A 414 25.42 -11.55 -0.60
C GLY A 414 24.16 -12.03 -1.34
N PRO A 415 23.70 -13.28 -1.12
CA PRO A 415 22.52 -13.79 -1.81
C PRO A 415 21.29 -12.90 -1.59
N THR A 416 20.68 -12.43 -2.69
CA THR A 416 19.50 -11.55 -2.69
C THR A 416 18.21 -12.29 -3.10
N ALA A 417 17.06 -11.61 -2.98
CA ALA A 417 15.82 -12.11 -3.56
C ALA A 417 15.89 -12.18 -5.10
N ASP A 418 16.52 -11.20 -5.74
CA ASP A 418 16.73 -11.21 -7.19
C ASP A 418 17.56 -12.43 -7.62
N ASP A 419 18.64 -12.75 -6.90
CA ASP A 419 19.47 -13.94 -7.16
C ASP A 419 18.64 -15.23 -7.07
N TYR A 420 17.80 -15.35 -6.03
CA TYR A 420 16.95 -16.52 -5.81
C TYR A 420 15.91 -16.68 -6.91
N ILE A 421 15.21 -15.60 -7.29
CA ILE A 421 14.22 -15.63 -8.37
C ILE A 421 14.92 -15.87 -9.72
N ALA A 422 16.08 -15.26 -9.96
CA ALA A 422 16.88 -15.45 -11.16
C ALA A 422 17.29 -16.91 -11.36
N TRP A 423 17.80 -17.53 -10.29
CA TRP A 423 18.10 -18.96 -10.29
C TRP A 423 16.86 -19.80 -10.62
N LYS A 424 15.71 -19.52 -9.99
CA LYS A 424 14.49 -20.28 -10.27
C LYS A 424 14.07 -20.19 -11.73
N ILE A 425 14.02 -18.99 -12.30
CA ILE A 425 13.59 -18.80 -13.69
C ILE A 425 14.65 -19.20 -14.72
N SER A 426 15.88 -19.48 -14.30
CA SER A 426 16.90 -20.11 -15.16
C SER A 426 16.56 -21.57 -15.49
N ASP A 427 15.71 -22.22 -14.70
CA ASP A 427 15.10 -23.51 -15.07
C ASP A 427 13.94 -23.26 -16.04
N VAL A 428 14.07 -23.77 -17.26
CA VAL A 428 13.07 -23.65 -18.33
C VAL A 428 11.70 -24.25 -17.99
N ASN A 429 11.63 -25.11 -16.97
CA ASN A 429 10.37 -25.72 -16.53
C ASN A 429 9.72 -24.96 -15.38
N PHE A 430 10.38 -23.95 -14.81
CA PHE A 430 9.84 -23.18 -13.71
C PHE A 430 9.03 -21.98 -14.23
N ASN A 431 7.78 -21.87 -13.78
CA ASN A 431 6.99 -20.67 -13.93
C ASN A 431 6.74 -20.06 -12.56
N VAL A 432 7.08 -18.77 -12.40
CA VAL A 432 6.89 -18.03 -11.14
C VAL A 432 5.46 -18.15 -10.63
N SER A 433 4.46 -18.11 -11.52
CA SER A 433 3.04 -18.21 -11.16
C SER A 433 2.60 -19.58 -10.63
N ASP A 434 3.44 -20.62 -10.77
CA ASP A 434 3.16 -21.94 -10.21
C ASP A 434 3.39 -21.98 -8.70
N GLU A 435 4.28 -21.14 -8.17
CA GLU A 435 4.62 -21.09 -6.75
C GLU A 435 4.23 -19.79 -6.07
N PHE A 436 4.26 -18.67 -6.79
CA PHE A 436 4.05 -17.34 -6.25
C PHE A 436 2.87 -16.63 -6.90
N VAL A 437 2.33 -15.63 -6.21
CA VAL A 437 1.40 -14.66 -6.79
C VAL A 437 2.12 -13.32 -7.00
N PRO A 438 2.69 -13.07 -8.19
CA PRO A 438 3.45 -11.86 -8.43
C PRO A 438 2.54 -10.61 -8.39
N LYS A 439 2.94 -9.60 -7.61
CA LYS A 439 2.20 -8.33 -7.47
C LYS A 439 3.09 -7.11 -7.61
N ASP A 440 2.71 -6.21 -8.52
CA ASP A 440 3.36 -4.90 -8.67
C ASP A 440 2.99 -4.01 -7.48
N LYS A 441 3.95 -3.78 -6.59
CA LYS A 441 3.72 -2.94 -5.39
C LYS A 441 3.54 -1.46 -5.71
N THR A 442 4.01 -0.98 -6.86
CA THR A 442 3.77 0.40 -7.31
C THR A 442 2.31 0.60 -7.71
N ARG A 443 1.66 -0.49 -8.14
CA ARG A 443 0.27 -0.48 -8.58
C ARG A 443 -0.72 -0.76 -7.47
N TYR A 444 -0.46 -1.77 -6.64
CA TYR A 444 -1.43 -2.28 -5.64
C TYR A 444 -1.11 -1.92 -4.20
N GLY A 445 -0.11 -1.07 -3.97
CA GLY A 445 0.43 -0.87 -2.64
C GLY A 445 1.11 -2.14 -2.12
N TRP A 446 1.91 -2.00 -1.07
CA TRP A 446 2.47 -3.13 -0.35
C TRP A 446 2.82 -2.68 1.06
N ARG A 447 2.32 -3.42 2.04
CA ARG A 447 2.80 -3.35 3.41
C ARG A 447 3.90 -4.37 3.59
N ALA A 448 5.12 -3.87 3.57
CA ALA A 448 6.26 -4.63 4.05
C ALA A 448 6.02 -5.05 5.50
N TRP A 449 6.39 -6.29 5.84
CA TRP A 449 6.35 -6.81 7.20
C TRP A 449 7.25 -6.02 8.14
N THR A 450 8.28 -5.41 7.57
CA THR A 450 9.27 -4.66 8.33
C THR A 450 9.47 -3.27 7.73
N SER A 451 9.98 -2.36 8.55
CA SER A 451 10.41 -1.03 8.13
C SER A 451 11.81 -0.78 8.62
N LEU A 452 12.61 -0.15 7.78
CA LEU A 452 13.89 0.38 8.22
C LEU A 452 13.68 1.42 9.32
N TRP A 453 14.42 1.30 10.42
CA TRP A 453 14.47 2.26 11.52
C TRP A 453 15.84 2.93 11.63
N ASN A 454 16.93 2.22 11.32
CA ASN A 454 18.25 2.81 11.16
C ASN A 454 18.69 2.71 9.70
N PRO A 455 19.30 3.75 9.11
CA PRO A 455 19.78 3.67 7.74
C PRO A 455 20.85 2.58 7.62
N ALA A 456 20.92 1.94 6.45
CA ALA A 456 22.08 1.12 6.12
C ALA A 456 23.35 1.98 6.25
N PRO A 457 24.47 1.46 6.81
CA PRO A 457 25.71 2.22 6.90
C PRO A 457 26.20 2.61 5.51
N VAL A 458 26.94 3.72 5.43
CA VAL A 458 27.62 4.12 4.19
C VAL A 458 28.58 3.01 3.79
N ASP A 459 28.51 2.61 2.52
CA ASP A 459 29.44 1.66 1.92
C ASP A 459 30.80 2.33 1.75
N ASP A 460 31.75 1.91 2.57
CA ASP A 460 33.10 2.46 2.67
C ASP A 460 34.10 1.80 1.71
N ARG A 461 33.63 0.85 0.88
CA ARG A 461 34.46 0.22 -0.15
C ARG A 461 34.91 1.23 -1.21
N GLN A 462 36.10 1.00 -1.75
CA GLN A 462 36.63 1.74 -2.90
C GLN A 462 36.27 1.04 -4.21
N CYS A 463 34.97 0.89 -4.48
CA CYS A 463 34.47 0.35 -5.74
C CYS A 463 34.15 1.51 -6.71
N GLU A 464 34.18 1.28 -8.03
CA GLU A 464 33.80 2.32 -9.01
C GLU A 464 32.35 2.81 -8.82
N THR A 465 31.50 1.95 -8.23
CA THR A 465 30.12 2.26 -7.85
C THR A 465 29.91 1.91 -6.37
N ASN A 466 29.71 2.91 -5.53
CA ASN A 466 29.31 2.71 -4.14
C ASN A 466 27.78 2.59 -4.08
N LEU A 467 27.29 1.46 -3.58
CA LEU A 467 25.85 1.13 -3.57
C LEU A 467 25.07 1.98 -2.56
N TYR A 468 25.72 2.28 -1.43
CA TYR A 468 25.19 3.11 -0.34
C TYR A 468 26.18 4.23 -0.04
N GLY A 469 26.38 5.12 -1.00
CA GLY A 469 27.19 6.31 -0.79
C GLY A 469 26.55 7.28 0.21
N VAL A 470 27.23 8.39 0.47
CA VAL A 470 26.72 9.46 1.35
C VAL A 470 25.36 9.98 0.87
N LYS A 471 25.14 10.06 -0.45
CA LYS A 471 23.87 10.51 -1.02
C LYS A 471 22.73 9.54 -0.67
N GLU A 472 22.90 8.26 -0.96
CA GLU A 472 21.89 7.22 -0.72
C GLU A 472 21.61 7.05 0.77
N TYR A 473 22.64 7.18 1.61
CA TYR A 473 22.51 7.24 3.06
C TYR A 473 21.59 8.38 3.52
N LEU A 474 21.83 9.61 3.02
CA LEU A 474 21.03 10.78 3.35
C LEU A 474 19.58 10.67 2.83
N GLU A 475 19.38 10.11 1.64
CA GLU A 475 18.04 9.83 1.10
C GLU A 475 17.30 8.79 1.95
N THR A 476 17.99 7.75 2.41
CA THR A 476 17.43 6.73 3.29
C THR A 476 17.04 7.32 4.65
N LEU A 477 17.89 8.17 5.23
CA LEU A 477 17.58 8.92 6.44
C LEU A 477 16.31 9.76 6.31
N GLY A 478 16.11 10.44 5.18
CA GLY A 478 14.90 11.22 4.92
C GLY A 478 13.62 10.38 4.79
N ASN A 479 13.75 9.07 4.55
CA ASN A 479 12.63 8.14 4.39
C ASN A 479 12.31 7.35 5.67
N ILE A 480 13.14 7.45 6.71
CA ILE A 480 12.86 6.88 8.03
C ILE A 480 11.92 7.83 8.76
N SER A 481 10.79 7.31 9.26
CA SER A 481 9.80 8.12 9.97
C SER A 481 10.42 8.81 11.19
N THR A 482 10.12 10.09 11.40
CA THR A 482 10.65 10.87 12.55
C THR A 482 9.71 10.87 13.76
N CYS A 483 8.59 10.15 13.72
CA CYS A 483 7.69 10.05 14.87
C CYS A 483 8.38 9.33 16.04
N THR A 484 8.28 9.91 17.23
CA THR A 484 8.98 9.44 18.45
C THR A 484 8.55 8.02 18.87
N VAL A 485 7.42 7.55 18.36
CA VAL A 485 6.78 6.26 18.66
C VAL A 485 6.44 5.49 17.39
N ASN A 486 7.46 5.13 16.61
CA ASN A 486 7.27 4.41 15.35
C ASN A 486 6.89 2.93 15.49
N TYR A 487 6.95 2.34 16.69
CA TYR A 487 6.91 0.87 16.82
C TYR A 487 6.16 0.32 18.02
N VAL A 488 5.62 1.19 18.88
CA VAL A 488 4.69 0.76 19.93
C VAL A 488 3.30 1.10 19.43
N GLU A 489 2.43 0.09 19.31
CA GLU A 489 1.00 0.24 19.01
C GLU A 489 0.29 0.94 20.19
N ASN A 490 0.63 2.19 20.42
CA ASN A 490 0.15 3.00 21.53
C ASN A 490 -0.35 4.33 20.97
N GLU A 491 -1.65 4.38 20.73
CA GLU A 491 -2.38 5.57 20.32
C GLU A 491 -2.05 6.77 21.20
N THR A 492 -2.01 6.60 22.52
CA THR A 492 -1.74 7.69 23.46
C THR A 492 -0.33 8.26 23.26
N ALA A 493 0.65 7.40 23.02
CA ALA A 493 2.03 7.82 22.77
C ALA A 493 2.15 8.51 21.40
N CYS A 494 1.41 8.04 20.39
CA CYS A 494 1.40 8.65 19.05
C CYS A 494 0.73 10.03 19.05
N VAL A 495 -0.44 10.14 19.67
CA VAL A 495 -1.16 11.41 19.83
C VAL A 495 -0.39 12.39 20.71
N GLY A 496 0.49 11.89 21.59
CA GLY A 496 1.40 12.71 22.38
C GLY A 496 2.48 13.43 21.56
N ASP A 497 2.82 12.94 20.37
CA ASP A 497 3.75 13.59 19.44
C ASP A 497 2.98 14.51 18.49
N THR A 498 3.18 15.82 18.64
CA THR A 498 2.46 16.84 17.86
C THR A 498 2.80 16.81 16.37
N THR A 499 3.89 16.16 15.98
CA THR A 499 4.27 15.98 14.58
C THR A 499 3.61 14.76 13.95
N CYS A 500 2.89 13.96 14.73
CA CYS A 500 2.37 12.65 14.34
C CYS A 500 0.86 12.56 14.48
N MET A 501 0.28 11.57 13.81
CA MET A 501 -1.11 11.23 13.90
C MET A 501 -1.26 9.72 14.05
N TRP A 502 -2.11 9.31 14.98
CA TRP A 502 -2.52 7.93 15.06
C TRP A 502 -3.54 7.65 13.97
N ARG A 503 -3.26 6.65 13.14
CA ARG A 503 -4.24 6.10 12.21
C ARG A 503 -4.70 4.76 12.77
N PRO A 504 -5.91 4.68 13.34
CA PRO A 504 -6.48 3.40 13.71
C PRO A 504 -6.58 2.54 12.45
N LEU A 505 -6.08 1.33 12.55
CA LEU A 505 -6.00 0.38 11.45
C LEU A 505 -6.21 -1.01 12.05
N PHE A 506 -7.33 -1.65 11.73
CA PHE A 506 -7.65 -3.02 12.16
C PHE A 506 -7.80 -3.10 13.70
N GLU A 507 -7.19 -4.11 14.34
CA GLU A 507 -7.15 -4.31 15.79
C GLU A 507 -6.05 -3.47 16.48
N SER A 508 -5.30 -2.69 15.71
CA SER A 508 -4.26 -1.80 16.21
C SER A 508 -4.25 -0.47 15.43
N GLY A 509 -3.08 0.14 15.27
CA GLY A 509 -2.94 1.36 14.49
C GLY A 509 -1.49 1.67 14.21
N VAL A 510 -1.30 2.58 13.25
CA VAL A 510 0.03 3.03 12.85
C VAL A 510 0.19 4.50 13.22
N CYS A 511 1.35 4.84 13.76
CA CYS A 511 1.73 6.23 13.95
C CYS A 511 2.39 6.76 12.68
N LEU A 512 1.79 7.79 12.08
CA LEU A 512 2.28 8.41 10.85
C LEU A 512 2.66 9.86 11.14
N LEU A 513 3.54 10.42 10.32
CA LEU A 513 3.74 11.87 10.30
C LEU A 513 2.43 12.56 9.96
N ASN A 514 2.03 13.50 10.81
CA ASN A 514 0.84 14.29 10.59
C ASN A 514 1.09 15.22 9.39
N PRO A 515 0.36 15.08 8.28
CA PRO A 515 0.57 15.93 7.10
C PRO A 515 0.35 17.41 7.41
N LYS A 516 -0.49 17.73 8.40
CA LYS A 516 -0.75 19.11 8.85
C LYS A 516 0.41 19.70 9.66
N SER A 517 1.30 18.88 10.23
CA SER A 517 2.48 19.36 10.95
C SER A 517 3.61 19.80 10.01
N VAL A 518 3.61 19.31 8.76
CA VAL A 518 4.60 19.66 7.72
C VAL A 518 4.31 21.03 7.10
N GLY A 519 3.10 21.56 7.31
CA GLY A 519 2.66 22.88 6.88
C GLY A 519 3.27 24.05 7.65
N LEU A 520 4.60 24.11 7.83
CA LEU A 520 5.31 25.31 8.30
C LEU A 520 6.76 25.44 7.79
N LYS A 521 7.25 24.55 6.91
CA LYS A 521 8.54 24.78 6.24
C LYS A 521 8.47 24.41 4.77
N SER A 522 8.13 25.40 3.95
CA SER A 522 8.55 25.42 2.55
C SER A 522 10.08 25.31 2.52
N HIS A 523 10.62 24.11 2.34
CA HIS A 523 12.02 23.97 1.96
C HIS A 523 12.09 24.36 0.48
N SER A 524 12.37 25.63 0.21
CA SER A 524 12.88 26.03 -1.10
C SER A 524 14.16 25.24 -1.35
N CYS A 525 14.18 24.44 -2.42
CA CYS A 525 15.35 23.69 -2.89
C CYS A 525 16.46 24.60 -3.46
N VAL A 526 16.77 25.70 -2.78
CA VAL A 526 17.79 26.68 -3.16
C VAL A 526 18.48 27.10 -1.87
N ASP A 527 19.36 26.26 -1.31
CA ASP A 527 20.41 26.70 -0.36
C ASP A 527 21.49 25.63 -0.07
N ALA A 528 21.54 24.53 -0.82
CA ALA A 528 22.62 23.53 -0.71
C ALA A 528 23.82 23.81 -1.64
N LYS A 529 24.03 25.06 -2.08
CA LYS A 529 25.12 25.42 -3.00
C LYS A 529 26.14 26.42 -2.45
N GLN A 530 26.10 26.74 -1.16
CA GLN A 530 26.94 27.82 -0.61
C GLN A 530 27.65 27.45 0.70
N SER A 531 28.32 26.29 0.74
CA SER A 531 29.33 26.01 1.79
C SER A 531 30.50 25.14 1.34
N MET A 532 30.79 25.06 0.03
CA MET A 532 32.04 24.48 -0.47
C MET A 532 32.82 25.53 -1.25
N ASN A 533 33.58 26.34 -0.52
CA ASN A 533 34.85 26.94 -0.94
C ASN A 533 35.45 27.64 0.26
N ASP A 534 36.44 27.01 0.92
CA ASP A 534 37.76 27.61 1.11
C ASP A 534 38.74 26.66 1.85
N ASN A 535 39.93 26.57 1.24
CA ASN A 535 41.19 25.91 1.61
C ASN A 535 41.53 25.71 3.11
N ALA A 536 42.06 24.51 3.47
CA ALA A 536 43.46 24.28 3.89
C ALA A 536 43.70 22.86 4.46
N THR A 537 44.92 22.36 4.24
CA THR A 537 45.56 21.04 4.54
C THR A 537 45.66 20.61 6.03
N PRO A 538 46.09 19.35 6.34
CA PRO A 538 45.49 18.49 7.36
C PRO A 538 46.17 18.50 8.73
N SER A 539 45.41 18.19 9.79
CA SER A 539 45.95 17.71 11.06
C SER A 539 45.00 16.72 11.74
N LEU A 540 45.56 15.60 12.16
CA LEU A 540 44.99 14.55 13.00
C LEU A 540 44.42 15.07 14.34
N VAL A 541 43.51 14.27 14.91
CA VAL A 541 43.10 14.08 16.33
C VAL A 541 41.59 14.28 16.58
N PRO A 542 40.93 13.40 17.37
CA PRO A 542 39.51 13.05 17.26
C PRO A 542 38.62 13.81 18.26
N LEU A 543 37.34 13.98 17.92
CA LEU A 543 36.29 14.55 18.79
C LEU A 543 35.07 13.64 18.69
N SER A 544 34.87 12.69 19.60
CA SER A 544 34.24 12.81 20.92
C SER A 544 32.77 13.23 20.86
N CYS A 545 31.89 12.26 21.10
CA CYS A 545 30.47 12.43 21.38
C CYS A 545 30.25 13.39 22.55
N GLY A 546 29.36 14.37 22.37
CA GLY A 546 28.86 15.23 23.43
C GLY A 546 27.37 15.45 23.23
N GLY A 547 26.56 14.82 24.08
CA GLY A 547 25.13 15.10 24.17
C GLY A 547 24.85 16.37 24.94
N VAL A 548 23.67 16.98 24.71
CA VAL A 548 23.07 17.98 25.60
C VAL A 548 21.54 17.85 25.54
N ARG A 549 20.94 17.61 26.72
CA ARG A 549 19.57 17.95 27.14
C ARG A 549 19.45 19.48 27.15
N ILE A 550 18.44 20.17 26.61
CA ILE A 550 16.98 20.14 26.80
C ILE A 550 16.38 20.67 25.50
#